data_AF-A0A7C3KWX3-F1
#
_entry.id   AF-A0A7C3KWX3-F1
#
_cell.length_a   1.000
_cell.length_b   1.000
_cell.length_c   1.000
_cell.angle_alpha   90.00
_cell.angle_beta   90.00
_cell.angle_gamma   90.00
#
_symmetry.space_group_name_H-M   'P 1'
#
loop_
_entity.id
_entity.type
_entity.pdbx_description
1 polymer ?
#
loop_
_entity_poly.entity_id
_entity_poly.type
_entity_poly.pdbx_seq_one_letter_code
_entity_poly.pdbx_strand_id
1 'polypeptide(L)'
;MLTLIGRSDLADSPEVRTAFSFDPRLVPQTRDLFNLFDTTSDLSGADIDIAPFIRDGQELDVLIFWRDDHSGLGTHEMWKTGPRAGCPFKKLLPTREELCSVAAWRFREFFTGLRPEAMERIWVRDWRKGWIKLTDPDRIYPGQLILLHKDVGGYDPLEGWNGDTASIPEPCLRPTITQSLGQDEPVSAGDGALDDEENAVAAWQSVHEHSIHVARELDVILSDAAIAAGLVSADLIEPLGHVPTWHDVGKVHSKFPPKLKPEAREQWAMLQKGDHPAKAPPDAWKSFFRDEEDALEVDRAFVRRRGFRHELASALALLETLRMACPDHAALVLDEELRRALDPIDVPFAINHEARSALGPIATLDRLRFNLVLYIVACHHGKVRLGLRSTEDDYDPGQRDPVPERVREKPIRRCQGVQDGDDLPGCRVPSPSAPTDSAQAVVTPALVLSLDPMELSSARYGASWADRTRELLETFGPFCIGYLEALVRAADQRASAAAGRVPASPTDHRNP
;
A
#
# COMPACT_ATOMS: atom_id res chain seq x y z
N MET A 1 -2.56 -45.81 9.17
CA MET A 1 -3.69 -45.16 9.86
C MET A 1 -3.12 -43.98 10.63
N LEU A 2 -3.19 -42.77 10.07
CA LEU A 2 -2.92 -41.55 10.83
C LEU A 2 -4.10 -41.38 11.79
N THR A 3 -3.88 -41.66 13.06
CA THR A 3 -4.83 -41.36 14.14
C THR A 3 -5.08 -39.86 14.14
N LEU A 4 -6.32 -39.46 13.88
CA LEU A 4 -6.82 -38.11 14.13
C LEU A 4 -6.49 -37.77 15.59
N ILE A 5 -5.58 -36.84 15.81
CA ILE A 5 -5.26 -36.30 17.13
C ILE A 5 -6.57 -35.75 17.70
N GLY A 6 -7.01 -36.29 18.85
CA GLY A 6 -8.23 -35.84 19.49
C GLY A 6 -8.06 -34.41 19.97
N ARG A 7 -9.13 -33.61 19.96
CA ARG A 7 -9.13 -32.22 20.49
C ARG A 7 -8.61 -32.15 21.94
N SER A 8 -8.77 -33.22 22.73
CA SER A 8 -8.22 -33.41 24.07
C SER A 8 -6.70 -33.40 24.11
N ASP A 9 -6.04 -33.89 23.06
CA ASP A 9 -4.59 -34.12 23.05
C ASP A 9 -3.82 -32.84 22.68
N LEU A 10 -4.48 -31.87 22.02
CA LEU A 10 -3.94 -30.55 21.69
C LEU A 10 -3.98 -29.58 22.89
N ALA A 11 -5.03 -29.64 23.73
CA ALA A 11 -5.16 -28.79 24.91
C ALA A 11 -4.14 -29.12 26.03
N ASP A 12 -3.55 -30.32 25.99
CA ASP A 12 -2.54 -30.78 26.94
C ASP A 12 -1.09 -30.62 26.43
N SER A 13 -0.89 -30.15 25.19
CA SER A 13 0.44 -29.81 24.69
C SER A 13 0.99 -28.57 25.43
N PRO A 14 2.19 -28.67 26.04
CA PRO A 14 2.88 -27.52 26.65
C PRO A 14 3.05 -26.35 25.67
N GLU A 15 3.31 -26.65 24.40
CA GLU A 15 3.49 -25.67 23.34
C GLU A 15 2.18 -24.91 23.05
N VAL A 16 1.05 -25.61 22.98
CA VAL A 16 -0.28 -24.98 22.80
C VAL A 16 -0.65 -24.12 24.00
N ARG A 17 -0.41 -24.58 25.23
CA ARG A 17 -0.65 -23.80 26.46
C ARG A 17 0.29 -22.59 26.59
N THR A 18 1.47 -22.66 26.01
CA THR A 18 2.43 -21.55 25.95
C THR A 18 2.03 -20.53 24.89
N ALA A 19 1.57 -21.00 23.71
CA ALA A 19 1.17 -20.14 22.60
C ALA A 19 -0.20 -19.48 22.81
N PHE A 20 -1.13 -20.16 23.49
CA PHE A 20 -2.47 -19.66 23.79
C PHE A 20 -2.68 -19.59 25.30
N SER A 21 -2.76 -18.37 25.84
CA SER A 21 -3.05 -18.12 27.26
C SER A 21 -4.53 -18.36 27.65
N PHE A 22 -5.31 -18.96 26.74
CA PHE A 22 -6.74 -19.25 26.86
C PHE A 22 -7.05 -20.56 26.13
N ASP A 23 -8.25 -21.11 26.31
CA ASP A 23 -8.71 -22.31 25.59
C ASP A 23 -9.43 -21.90 24.29
N PRO A 24 -8.77 -21.93 23.12
CA PRO A 24 -9.38 -21.46 21.88
C PRO A 24 -10.48 -22.41 21.41
N ARG A 25 -11.69 -21.87 21.15
CA ARG A 25 -12.80 -22.63 20.56
C ARG A 25 -12.43 -23.22 19.20
N LEU A 26 -11.63 -22.51 18.41
CA LEU A 26 -11.12 -22.92 17.11
C LEU A 26 -9.61 -22.67 17.07
N VAL A 27 -8.84 -23.66 16.63
CA VAL A 27 -7.39 -23.54 16.42
C VAL A 27 -7.16 -23.31 14.92
N PRO A 28 -6.50 -22.20 14.52
CA PRO A 28 -6.16 -21.97 13.11
C PRO A 28 -5.38 -23.14 12.53
N GLN A 29 -5.82 -23.64 11.37
CA GLN A 29 -5.16 -24.70 10.64
C GLN A 29 -4.16 -24.12 9.62
N THR A 30 -3.28 -24.95 9.09
CA THR A 30 -2.36 -24.53 8.01
C THR A 30 -3.11 -23.89 6.84
N ARG A 31 -4.24 -24.47 6.43
CA ARG A 31 -5.08 -23.91 5.35
C ARG A 31 -5.54 -22.49 5.66
N ASP A 32 -5.87 -22.22 6.92
CA ASP A 32 -6.37 -20.92 7.35
C ASP A 32 -5.28 -19.85 7.23
N LEU A 33 -4.05 -20.17 7.65
CA LEU A 33 -2.89 -19.28 7.53
C LEU A 33 -2.51 -18.99 6.07
N PHE A 34 -2.59 -20.00 5.20
CA PHE A 34 -2.30 -19.82 3.77
C PHE A 34 -3.38 -19.01 3.08
N ASN A 35 -4.66 -19.20 3.44
CA ASN A 35 -5.75 -18.40 2.91
C ASN A 35 -5.63 -16.94 3.37
N LEU A 36 -5.29 -16.68 4.64
CA LEU A 36 -5.07 -15.32 5.18
C LEU A 36 -3.99 -14.53 4.44
N PHE A 37 -3.09 -15.22 3.76
CA PHE A 37 -2.03 -14.59 2.98
C PHE A 37 -2.51 -14.15 1.59
N ASP A 38 -3.56 -14.77 1.05
CA ASP A 38 -4.16 -14.39 -0.22
C ASP A 38 -5.07 -13.18 -0.06
N THR A 39 -4.61 -12.00 -0.50
CA THR A 39 -5.38 -10.75 -0.47
C THR A 39 -6.22 -10.54 -1.74
N THR A 40 -6.35 -11.56 -2.59
CA THR A 40 -7.16 -11.46 -3.81
C THR A 40 -8.64 -11.38 -3.43
N SER A 41 -9.34 -10.39 -3.98
CA SER A 41 -10.79 -10.29 -3.79
C SER A 41 -11.51 -11.54 -4.31
N ASP A 42 -12.61 -11.90 -3.66
CA ASP A 42 -13.46 -13.00 -4.10
C ASP A 42 -14.23 -12.65 -5.40
N LEU A 43 -15.06 -13.57 -5.90
CA LEU A 43 -15.83 -13.37 -7.13
C LEU A 43 -16.88 -12.24 -7.03
N SER A 44 -17.22 -11.81 -5.82
CA SER A 44 -18.09 -10.66 -5.58
C SER A 44 -17.31 -9.35 -5.44
N GLY A 45 -15.98 -9.41 -5.47
CA GLY A 45 -15.09 -8.27 -5.21
C GLY A 45 -14.88 -7.98 -3.73
N ALA A 46 -15.32 -8.86 -2.82
CA ALA A 46 -15.11 -8.70 -1.39
C ALA A 46 -13.69 -9.11 -0.98
N ASP A 47 -13.15 -8.42 0.02
CA ASP A 47 -11.86 -8.75 0.62
C ASP A 47 -11.92 -10.09 1.39
N ILE A 48 -10.75 -10.57 1.81
CA ILE A 48 -10.65 -11.78 2.61
C ILE A 48 -11.50 -11.72 3.87
N ASP A 49 -12.36 -12.74 4.06
CA ASP A 49 -13.16 -12.88 5.27
C ASP A 49 -12.27 -13.30 6.44
N ILE A 50 -11.86 -12.32 7.24
CA ILE A 50 -11.10 -12.54 8.47
C ILE A 50 -12.01 -12.77 9.68
N ALA A 51 -13.34 -12.69 9.55
CA ALA A 51 -14.28 -12.83 10.66
C ALA A 51 -14.08 -14.12 11.48
N PRO A 52 -13.71 -15.28 10.89
CA PRO A 52 -13.42 -16.50 11.67
C PRO A 52 -12.19 -16.39 12.59
N PHE A 53 -11.28 -15.45 12.34
CA PHE A 53 -10.03 -15.25 13.08
C PHE A 53 -10.07 -14.05 14.01
N ILE A 54 -11.04 -13.15 13.81
CA ILE A 54 -11.38 -12.15 14.79
C ILE A 54 -11.90 -12.92 16.01
N ARG A 55 -11.21 -12.74 17.14
CA ARG A 55 -11.57 -13.45 18.36
C ARG A 55 -13.03 -13.15 18.70
N ASP A 56 -13.76 -14.19 19.07
CA ASP A 56 -14.99 -14.13 19.88
C ASP A 56 -14.72 -13.57 21.31
N GLY A 57 -13.57 -12.92 21.50
CA GLY A 57 -13.10 -12.36 22.74
C GLY A 57 -13.17 -10.85 22.64
N GLN A 58 -14.22 -10.28 23.19
CA GLN A 58 -14.28 -8.93 23.78
C GLN A 58 -13.48 -7.78 23.13
N GLU A 59 -13.18 -7.79 21.84
CA GLU A 59 -13.05 -6.56 21.06
C GLU A 59 -14.46 -6.10 20.70
N LEU A 60 -15.24 -5.89 21.76
CA LEU A 60 -16.52 -5.22 21.69
C LEU A 60 -16.31 -3.72 21.59
N ASP A 61 -15.11 -3.24 21.28
CA ASP A 61 -14.75 -1.84 21.45
C ASP A 61 -15.14 -1.00 20.24
N VAL A 62 -15.58 0.21 20.51
CA VAL A 62 -15.58 1.32 19.56
C VAL A 62 -14.28 2.11 19.74
N LEU A 63 -13.81 2.72 18.66
CA LEU A 63 -12.66 3.60 18.66
C LEU A 63 -13.15 5.04 18.73
N ILE A 64 -12.77 5.74 19.80
CA ILE A 64 -13.24 7.10 20.12
C ILE A 64 -12.09 8.09 20.01
N PHE A 65 -12.36 9.28 19.46
CA PHE A 65 -11.46 10.42 19.52
C PHE A 65 -12.25 11.72 19.70
N TRP A 66 -11.58 12.75 20.22
CA TRP A 66 -12.19 14.03 20.57
C TRP A 66 -11.62 15.18 19.73
N ARG A 67 -12.49 16.13 19.36
CA ARG A 67 -12.13 17.36 18.67
C ARG A 67 -12.91 18.55 19.20
N ASP A 68 -12.43 19.76 18.95
CA ASP A 68 -13.19 21.00 19.10
C ASP A 68 -13.16 21.83 17.82
N ASP A 69 -13.77 23.02 17.86
CA ASP A 69 -13.84 23.95 16.75
C ASP A 69 -12.45 24.34 16.22
N HIS A 70 -11.42 24.34 17.07
CA HIS A 70 -10.05 24.71 16.72
C HIS A 70 -9.18 23.53 16.29
N SER A 71 -9.54 22.30 16.68
CA SER A 71 -8.75 21.10 16.43
C SER A 71 -9.28 20.25 15.27
N GLY A 72 -10.31 20.69 14.54
CA GLY A 72 -10.75 20.04 13.30
C GLY A 72 -12.25 20.04 13.02
N LEU A 73 -13.11 20.43 13.98
CA LEU A 73 -14.55 20.55 13.73
C LEU A 73 -14.93 21.84 12.98
N GLY A 74 -14.08 22.88 13.00
CA GLY A 74 -14.36 24.17 12.34
C GLY A 74 -15.48 24.96 13.02
N THR A 75 -15.77 26.18 12.54
CA THR A 75 -16.82 27.01 13.14
C THR A 75 -18.22 26.54 12.72
N HIS A 76 -19.19 26.66 13.63
CA HIS A 76 -20.57 26.20 13.44
C HIS A 76 -21.27 26.79 12.19
N GLU A 77 -20.78 27.90 11.62
CA GLU A 77 -21.30 28.52 10.41
C GLU A 77 -20.95 27.74 9.13
N MET A 78 -19.82 27.04 9.10
CA MET A 78 -19.38 26.24 7.95
C MET A 78 -20.35 25.08 7.64
N TRP A 79 -21.12 24.62 8.63
CA TRP A 79 -21.98 23.43 8.55
C TRP A 79 -23.47 23.78 8.47
N LYS A 80 -23.87 25.04 8.24
CA LYS A 80 -25.29 25.44 8.24
C LYS A 80 -25.99 25.30 6.89
N THR A 81 -25.27 25.05 5.80
CA THR A 81 -25.83 25.02 4.44
C THR A 81 -25.51 23.70 3.72
N GLY A 82 -26.45 23.23 2.90
CA GLY A 82 -26.32 22.02 2.09
C GLY A 82 -26.85 20.73 2.75
N PRO A 83 -26.82 19.59 2.03
CA PRO A 83 -27.45 18.34 2.43
C PRO A 83 -26.80 17.62 3.62
N ARG A 84 -25.75 18.19 4.22
CA ARG A 84 -24.99 17.64 5.36
C ARG A 84 -24.88 18.62 6.53
N ALA A 85 -25.87 19.52 6.66
CA ALA A 85 -25.84 20.53 7.71
C ALA A 85 -25.72 19.88 9.12
N GLY A 86 -24.76 20.34 9.92
CA GLY A 86 -24.49 19.84 11.27
C GLY A 86 -23.63 18.57 11.38
N CYS A 87 -22.95 18.14 10.31
CA CYS A 87 -21.97 17.04 10.35
C CYS A 87 -20.53 17.54 10.07
N PRO A 88 -19.50 16.98 10.73
CA PRO A 88 -18.10 17.33 10.50
C PRO A 88 -17.63 17.06 9.07
N PHE A 89 -16.50 17.66 8.71
CA PHE A 89 -15.87 17.47 7.41
C PHE A 89 -15.67 15.98 7.10
N LYS A 90 -16.11 15.50 5.93
CA LYS A 90 -16.03 14.08 5.56
C LYS A 90 -14.61 13.50 5.63
N LYS A 91 -13.54 14.31 5.54
CA LYS A 91 -12.15 13.84 5.63
C LYS A 91 -11.50 14.02 7.00
N LEU A 92 -12.22 14.54 8.00
CA LEU A 92 -11.71 14.57 9.36
C LEU A 92 -11.49 13.12 9.85
N LEU A 93 -10.25 12.71 10.10
CA LEU A 93 -9.90 11.41 10.65
C LEU A 93 -8.88 11.58 11.79
N PRO A 94 -8.83 10.63 12.74
CA PRO A 94 -7.84 10.61 13.81
C PRO A 94 -6.51 10.05 13.34
N THR A 95 -5.41 10.43 14.00
CA THR A 95 -4.16 9.65 14.01
C THR A 95 -4.26 8.50 15.01
N ARG A 96 -3.32 7.56 14.95
CA ARG A 96 -3.32 6.39 15.84
C ARG A 96 -3.24 6.78 17.32
N GLU A 97 -2.52 7.86 17.62
CA GLU A 97 -2.32 8.38 18.98
C GLU A 97 -3.58 9.01 19.57
N GLU A 98 -4.57 9.36 18.73
CA GLU A 98 -5.82 10.00 19.15
C GLU A 98 -6.92 9.00 19.48
N LEU A 99 -6.70 7.72 19.19
CA LEU A 99 -7.69 6.66 19.34
C LEU A 99 -7.71 6.11 20.76
N CYS A 100 -8.88 6.17 21.39
CA CYS A 100 -9.18 5.50 22.64
C CYS A 100 -10.15 4.33 22.38
N SER A 101 -9.73 3.11 22.69
CA SER A 101 -10.60 1.93 22.64
C SER A 101 -11.54 1.89 23.84
N VAL A 102 -12.84 1.76 23.59
CA VAL A 102 -13.88 1.74 24.63
C VAL A 102 -14.90 0.66 24.30
N ALA A 103 -15.20 -0.23 25.24
CA ALA A 103 -16.25 -1.23 25.06
C ALA A 103 -17.57 -0.60 24.60
N ALA A 104 -18.10 -1.05 23.46
CA ALA A 104 -19.29 -0.54 22.79
C ALA A 104 -20.50 -0.52 23.73
N TRP A 105 -20.62 -1.51 24.63
CA TRP A 105 -21.68 -1.52 25.63
C TRP A 105 -21.52 -0.38 26.66
N ARG A 106 -20.29 -0.09 27.11
CA ARG A 106 -20.00 1.05 28.01
C ARG A 106 -20.23 2.38 27.31
N PHE A 107 -19.82 2.49 26.05
CA PHE A 107 -20.09 3.69 25.27
C PHE A 107 -21.59 3.87 25.01
N ARG A 108 -22.31 2.78 24.76
CA ARG A 108 -23.77 2.79 24.61
C ARG A 108 -24.47 3.25 25.89
N GLU A 109 -24.07 2.74 27.05
CA GLU A 109 -24.57 3.22 28.36
C GLU A 109 -24.29 4.71 28.54
N PHE A 110 -23.04 5.16 28.29
CA PHE A 110 -22.65 6.56 28.31
C PHE A 110 -23.54 7.41 27.39
N PHE A 111 -23.67 7.02 26.12
CA PHE A 111 -24.48 7.72 25.13
C PHE A 111 -25.93 7.85 25.59
N THR A 112 -26.55 6.78 26.10
CA THR A 112 -27.94 6.83 26.61
C THR A 112 -28.12 7.74 27.82
N GLY A 113 -27.07 7.99 28.60
CA GLY A 113 -27.08 8.89 29.75
C GLY A 113 -26.87 10.36 29.41
N LEU A 114 -26.53 10.69 28.16
CA LEU A 114 -26.25 12.07 27.73
C LEU A 114 -27.53 12.90 27.57
N ARG A 115 -27.39 14.20 27.81
CA ARG A 115 -28.42 15.19 27.44
C ARG A 115 -28.53 15.32 25.91
N PRO A 116 -29.73 15.65 25.36
CA PRO A 116 -29.93 15.77 23.92
C PRO A 116 -28.91 16.70 23.23
N GLU A 117 -28.53 17.80 23.86
CA GLU A 117 -27.58 18.77 23.30
C GLU A 117 -26.16 18.20 23.17
N ALA A 118 -25.79 17.26 24.05
CA ALA A 118 -24.51 16.56 23.99
C ALA A 118 -24.53 15.43 22.96
N MET A 119 -25.66 14.72 22.82
CA MET A 119 -25.83 13.70 21.76
C MET A 119 -25.68 14.28 20.35
N GLU A 120 -26.11 15.53 20.16
CA GLU A 120 -25.96 16.24 18.89
C GLU A 120 -24.50 16.52 18.49
N ARG A 121 -23.56 16.35 19.43
CA ARG A 121 -22.12 16.56 19.26
C ARG A 121 -21.34 15.26 19.16
N ILE A 122 -22.02 14.20 18.72
CA ILE A 122 -21.45 12.86 18.54
C ILE A 122 -21.74 12.39 17.12
N TRP A 123 -20.69 11.93 16.45
CA TRP A 123 -20.77 11.45 15.08
C TRP A 123 -20.11 10.09 14.95
N VAL A 124 -20.70 9.25 14.11
CA VAL A 124 -20.16 7.93 13.76
C VAL A 124 -19.71 7.94 12.30
N ARG A 125 -18.65 7.22 11.99
CA ARG A 125 -18.13 7.11 10.64
C ARG A 125 -18.96 6.13 9.80
N ASP A 126 -19.56 6.64 8.74
CA ASP A 126 -20.17 5.87 7.67
C ASP A 126 -19.23 5.82 6.46
N TRP A 127 -18.95 4.62 5.94
CA TRP A 127 -17.99 4.40 4.87
C TRP A 127 -18.36 5.10 3.56
N ARG A 128 -19.66 5.26 3.27
CA ARG A 128 -20.16 5.89 2.04
C ARG A 128 -20.40 7.38 2.23
N LYS A 129 -21.06 7.76 3.33
CA LYS A 129 -21.57 9.11 3.59
C LYS A 129 -20.59 9.99 4.36
N GLY A 130 -19.61 9.41 5.04
CA GLY A 130 -18.69 10.12 5.89
C GLY A 130 -19.17 10.19 7.34
N TRP A 131 -18.94 11.31 8.02
CA TRP A 131 -19.50 11.50 9.37
C TRP A 131 -21.00 11.72 9.32
N ILE A 132 -21.73 10.95 10.12
CA ILE A 132 -23.17 11.11 10.33
C ILE A 132 -23.42 11.26 11.84
N LYS A 133 -24.44 12.02 12.21
CA LYS A 133 -24.85 12.13 13.62
C LYS A 133 -25.22 10.74 14.15
N LEU A 134 -24.70 10.40 15.33
CA LEU A 134 -25.13 9.21 16.04
C LEU A 134 -26.44 9.56 16.76
N THR A 135 -27.56 9.02 16.27
CA THR A 135 -28.90 9.37 16.76
C THR A 135 -29.57 8.24 17.54
N ASP A 136 -29.02 7.02 17.45
CA ASP A 136 -29.68 5.81 17.94
C ASP A 136 -28.63 4.89 18.61
N PRO A 137 -28.81 4.56 19.90
CA PRO A 137 -27.90 3.67 20.63
C PRO A 137 -27.86 2.24 20.06
N ASP A 138 -28.89 1.79 19.34
CA ASP A 138 -28.88 0.47 18.67
C ASP A 138 -27.92 0.42 17.46
N ARG A 139 -27.40 1.57 17.02
CA ARG A 139 -26.41 1.67 15.94
C ARG A 139 -24.97 1.66 16.44
N ILE A 140 -24.76 1.50 17.75
CA ILE A 140 -23.44 1.38 18.37
C ILE A 140 -23.04 -0.10 18.39
N TYR A 141 -22.01 -0.45 17.63
CA TYR A 141 -21.48 -1.80 17.56
C TYR A 141 -19.94 -1.79 17.43
N PRO A 142 -19.27 -2.89 17.77
CA PRO A 142 -17.80 -2.96 17.78
C PRO A 142 -17.15 -2.63 16.43
N GLY A 143 -15.95 -2.09 16.46
CA GLY A 143 -15.16 -1.72 15.27
C GLY A 143 -15.56 -0.37 14.63
N GLN A 144 -16.56 0.32 15.17
CA GLN A 144 -16.93 1.65 14.70
C GLN A 144 -15.94 2.72 15.16
N LEU A 145 -15.76 3.73 14.31
CA LEU A 145 -15.04 4.95 14.63
C LEU A 145 -16.04 6.05 15.01
N ILE A 146 -15.87 6.62 16.20
CA ILE A 146 -16.77 7.61 16.79
C ILE A 146 -15.99 8.88 17.14
N LEU A 147 -16.53 10.01 16.71
CA LEU A 147 -16.01 11.35 16.94
C LEU A 147 -16.89 12.06 17.96
N LEU A 148 -16.29 12.55 19.05
CA LEU A 148 -16.93 13.39 20.06
C LEU A 148 -16.41 14.83 19.95
N HIS A 149 -17.29 15.80 20.19
CA HIS A 149 -16.80 17.12 20.59
C HIS A 149 -16.17 17.02 22.00
N LYS A 150 -15.08 17.74 22.29
CA LYS A 150 -14.38 17.65 23.59
C LYS A 150 -15.31 17.88 24.79
N ASP A 151 -16.23 18.84 24.68
CA ASP A 151 -17.23 19.16 25.71
C ASP A 151 -18.23 18.03 26.03
N VAL A 152 -18.26 16.94 25.25
CA VAL A 152 -19.01 15.72 25.60
C VAL A 152 -18.35 15.00 26.78
N GLY A 153 -17.03 15.14 26.94
CA GLY A 153 -16.24 14.54 28.02
C GLY A 153 -16.04 13.03 27.85
N GLY A 154 -15.85 12.34 28.98
CA GLY A 154 -15.71 10.89 29.08
C GLY A 154 -14.26 10.37 29.12
N TYR A 155 -13.26 11.27 29.06
CA TYR A 155 -11.85 10.90 29.01
C TYR A 155 -11.01 11.82 29.90
N ASP A 156 -10.19 11.19 30.75
CA ASP A 156 -9.18 11.83 31.58
C ASP A 156 -7.76 11.51 31.05
N PRO A 157 -6.84 12.48 30.93
CA PRO A 157 -5.50 12.23 30.40
C PRO A 157 -4.62 11.28 31.22
N LEU A 158 -4.91 11.09 32.51
CA LEU A 158 -4.16 10.19 33.40
C LEU A 158 -4.83 8.83 33.52
N GLU A 159 -6.17 8.78 33.54
CA GLU A 159 -6.95 7.56 33.79
C GLU A 159 -7.53 6.91 32.51
N GLY A 160 -7.56 7.64 31.39
CA GLY A 160 -8.15 7.21 30.12
C GLY A 160 -9.68 7.39 30.09
N TRP A 161 -10.37 6.51 29.35
CA TRP A 161 -11.83 6.54 29.32
C TRP A 161 -12.44 6.19 30.68
N ASN A 162 -13.15 7.13 31.28
CA ASN A 162 -13.86 6.96 32.54
C ASN A 162 -15.38 7.17 32.41
N GLY A 163 -15.86 7.65 31.26
CA GLY A 163 -17.28 7.89 31.00
C GLY A 163 -17.88 9.05 31.82
N ASP A 164 -17.07 9.86 32.49
CA ASP A 164 -17.55 11.05 33.19
C ASP A 164 -17.58 12.27 32.26
N THR A 165 -18.77 12.84 32.05
CA THR A 165 -18.96 14.06 31.25
C THR A 165 -18.21 15.29 31.79
N ALA A 166 -17.81 15.29 33.07
CA ALA A 166 -16.96 16.33 33.65
C ALA A 166 -15.47 16.18 33.29
N SER A 167 -15.05 15.00 32.81
CA SER A 167 -13.69 14.74 32.33
C SER A 167 -13.57 15.21 30.89
N ILE A 168 -13.14 16.46 30.71
CA ILE A 168 -13.02 17.13 29.40
C ILE A 168 -11.60 16.93 28.87
N PRO A 169 -11.39 16.15 27.79
CA PRO A 169 -10.07 15.96 27.21
C PRO A 169 -9.58 17.22 26.49
N GLU A 170 -8.27 17.41 26.48
CA GLU A 170 -7.61 18.33 25.55
C GLU A 170 -7.33 17.60 24.23
N PRO A 171 -7.95 17.98 23.10
CA PRO A 171 -7.68 17.35 21.82
C PRO A 171 -6.21 17.53 21.41
N CYS A 172 -5.60 16.49 20.84
CA CYS A 172 -4.24 16.57 20.33
C CYS A 172 -4.15 17.67 19.25
N LEU A 173 -3.29 18.65 19.48
CA LEU A 173 -2.97 19.66 18.47
C LEU A 173 -2.12 18.99 17.40
N ARG A 174 -2.62 19.01 16.15
CA ARG A 174 -1.80 18.62 15.01
C ARG A 174 -0.55 19.51 14.97
N PRO A 175 0.64 18.98 14.62
CA PRO A 175 1.72 19.83 14.15
C PRO A 175 1.20 20.60 12.93
N THR A 176 1.03 21.91 13.08
CA THR A 176 0.73 22.80 11.97
C THR A 176 1.90 22.73 11.00
N ILE A 177 1.76 21.99 9.90
CA ILE A 177 2.59 22.23 8.72
C ILE A 177 2.34 23.70 8.35
N THR A 178 3.39 24.49 8.45
CA THR A 178 3.36 25.96 8.33
C THR A 178 2.55 26.37 7.09
N GLN A 179 1.48 27.12 7.34
CA GLN A 179 0.57 27.65 6.34
C GLN A 179 1.31 28.52 5.32
N SER A 180 1.16 28.21 4.03
CA SER A 180 1.10 29.24 2.99
C SER A 180 -0.12 28.99 2.11
N LEU A 181 -1.19 29.73 2.42
CA LEU A 181 -2.28 30.19 1.54
C LEU A 181 -2.78 29.19 0.47
N GLY A 182 -3.87 28.46 0.79
CA GLY A 182 -4.76 27.88 -0.21
C GLY A 182 -5.48 26.60 0.22
N GLN A 183 -6.65 26.74 0.84
CA GLN A 183 -7.71 25.74 1.05
C GLN A 183 -7.37 24.42 1.76
N ASP A 184 -7.98 24.30 2.94
CA ASP A 184 -7.83 23.21 3.91
C ASP A 184 -8.34 21.85 3.40
N GLU A 185 -7.43 20.88 3.26
CA GLU A 185 -7.77 19.46 3.09
C GLU A 185 -6.70 18.59 3.78
N PRO A 186 -7.03 17.89 4.89
CA PRO A 186 -6.17 16.85 5.41
C PRO A 186 -6.45 15.49 4.75
N VAL A 187 -5.35 14.77 4.51
CA VAL A 187 -5.27 13.45 3.88
C VAL A 187 -5.87 12.37 4.82
N SER A 188 -6.47 11.32 4.23
CA SER A 188 -7.30 10.32 4.91
C SER A 188 -6.88 8.89 4.57
N ALA A 189 -6.46 8.12 5.59
CA ALA A 189 -6.21 6.68 5.52
C ALA A 189 -7.51 5.87 5.30
N GLY A 190 -7.66 5.39 4.07
CA GLY A 190 -8.47 4.23 3.70
C GLY A 190 -7.56 3.25 2.96
N ASP A 191 -7.96 2.01 2.79
CA ASP A 191 -7.07 0.95 2.34
C ASP A 191 -6.58 1.10 0.86
N GLY A 192 -7.19 2.04 0.11
CA GLY A 192 -6.69 2.56 -1.17
C GLY A 192 -6.11 3.99 -1.12
N ALA A 193 -6.20 4.68 0.02
CA ALA A 193 -5.65 6.01 0.25
C ALA A 193 -4.33 6.00 1.05
N LEU A 194 -3.88 4.84 1.54
CA LEU A 194 -2.56 4.67 2.13
C LEU A 194 -1.42 4.90 1.11
N ASP A 195 -1.61 4.53 -0.16
CA ASP A 195 -0.56 4.65 -1.18
C ASP A 195 -0.21 6.11 -1.50
N ASP A 196 -1.21 6.99 -1.61
CA ASP A 196 -0.97 8.40 -1.95
C ASP A 196 -0.52 9.21 -0.72
N GLU A 197 -0.88 8.79 0.51
CA GLU A 197 -0.28 9.31 1.76
C GLU A 197 1.22 8.97 1.85
N GLU A 198 1.61 7.76 1.46
CA GLU A 198 3.01 7.33 1.45
C GLU A 198 3.82 8.01 0.33
N ASN A 199 3.16 8.46 -0.74
CA ASN A 199 3.78 9.27 -1.79
C ASN A 199 3.88 10.76 -1.42
N ALA A 200 3.08 11.21 -0.46
CA ALA A 200 3.07 12.58 0.04
C ALA A 200 4.19 12.80 1.06
N VAL A 201 5.29 13.43 0.63
CA VAL A 201 6.42 13.79 1.51
C VAL A 201 6.75 15.27 1.35
N ALA A 202 7.44 15.88 2.31
CA ALA A 202 7.67 17.34 2.31
C ALA A 202 8.44 17.87 1.08
N ALA A 203 9.24 17.03 0.43
CA ALA A 203 10.08 17.41 -0.70
C ALA A 203 9.86 16.52 -1.92
N TRP A 204 9.99 17.10 -3.11
CA TRP A 204 9.98 16.35 -4.36
C TRP A 204 11.16 15.37 -4.46
N GLN A 205 10.88 14.13 -4.84
CA GLN A 205 11.89 13.09 -5.10
C GLN A 205 11.61 12.36 -6.40
N SER A 206 12.65 12.10 -7.20
CA SER A 206 12.54 11.22 -8.36
C SER A 206 12.52 9.75 -7.96
N VAL A 207 12.12 8.87 -8.89
CA VAL A 207 12.25 7.41 -8.75
C VAL A 207 13.68 7.03 -8.36
N HIS A 208 14.68 7.55 -9.07
CA HIS A 208 16.09 7.33 -8.73
C HIS A 208 16.46 7.74 -7.29
N GLU A 209 16.13 8.97 -6.88
CA GLU A 209 16.48 9.49 -5.56
C GLU A 209 15.80 8.70 -4.44
N HIS A 210 14.51 8.41 -4.59
CA HIS A 210 13.75 7.66 -3.61
C HIS A 210 14.29 6.22 -3.47
N SER A 211 14.53 5.54 -4.59
CA SER A 211 15.13 4.19 -4.58
C SER A 211 16.48 4.13 -3.86
N ILE A 212 17.35 5.15 -3.97
CA ILE A 212 18.59 5.24 -3.18
C ILE A 212 18.31 5.35 -1.69
N HIS A 213 17.34 6.17 -1.30
CA HIS A 213 16.96 6.33 0.10
C HIS A 213 16.40 5.03 0.68
N VAL A 214 15.54 4.33 -0.05
CA VAL A 214 15.02 3.01 0.34
C VAL A 214 16.15 2.00 0.47
N ALA A 215 17.11 1.98 -0.47
CA ALA A 215 18.28 1.10 -0.37
C ALA A 215 19.11 1.36 0.89
N ARG A 216 19.33 2.64 1.25
CA ARG A 216 20.07 3.00 2.46
C ARG A 216 19.33 2.59 3.74
N GLU A 217 18.03 2.81 3.80
CA GLU A 217 17.22 2.39 4.96
C GLU A 217 17.14 0.87 5.08
N LEU A 218 17.09 0.16 3.95
CA LEU A 218 17.15 -1.29 3.93
C LEU A 218 18.51 -1.79 4.42
N ASP A 219 19.63 -1.21 3.97
CA ASP A 219 20.97 -1.53 4.48
C ASP A 219 21.06 -1.33 6.00
N VAL A 220 20.46 -0.25 6.53
CA VAL A 220 20.39 -0.01 7.98
C VAL A 220 19.60 -1.12 8.68
N ILE A 221 18.44 -1.51 8.16
CA ILE A 221 17.64 -2.61 8.72
C ILE A 221 18.40 -3.94 8.67
N LEU A 222 19.04 -4.24 7.55
CA LEU A 222 19.80 -5.49 7.34
C LEU A 222 21.12 -5.52 8.11
N SER A 223 21.61 -4.39 8.63
CA SER A 223 22.78 -4.32 9.50
C SER A 223 22.50 -4.76 10.94
N ASP A 224 21.22 -4.87 11.34
CA ASP A 224 20.85 -5.40 12.65
C ASP A 224 21.27 -6.87 12.79
N ALA A 225 22.00 -7.21 13.84
CA ALA A 225 22.60 -8.53 14.00
C ALA A 225 21.56 -9.66 14.11
N ALA A 226 20.39 -9.40 14.72
CA ALA A 226 19.34 -10.41 14.86
C ALA A 226 18.65 -10.67 13.53
N ILE A 227 18.40 -9.62 12.74
CA ILE A 227 17.83 -9.73 11.39
C ILE A 227 18.82 -10.41 10.43
N ALA A 228 20.06 -9.93 10.40
CA ALA A 228 21.10 -10.43 9.50
C ALA A 228 21.38 -11.92 9.69
N ALA A 229 21.45 -12.40 10.94
CA ALA A 229 21.76 -13.79 11.23
C ALA A 229 20.77 -14.77 10.58
N GLY A 230 19.47 -14.47 10.64
CA GLY A 230 18.44 -15.27 10.00
C GLY A 230 18.55 -15.24 8.47
N LEU A 231 18.69 -14.05 7.90
CA LEU A 231 18.70 -13.86 6.44
C LEU A 231 19.95 -14.41 5.75
N VAL A 232 21.12 -14.31 6.39
CA VAL A 232 22.37 -14.91 5.88
C VAL A 232 22.26 -16.43 5.84
N SER A 233 21.69 -17.05 6.88
CA SER A 233 21.53 -18.50 6.92
C SER A 233 20.58 -19.03 5.84
N ALA A 234 19.62 -18.21 5.42
CA ALA A 234 18.65 -18.51 4.37
C ALA A 234 19.07 -18.02 2.97
N ASP A 235 20.23 -17.37 2.85
CA ASP A 235 20.74 -16.76 1.61
C ASP A 235 19.78 -15.74 0.96
N LEU A 236 19.17 -14.89 1.80
CA LEU A 236 18.13 -13.93 1.41
C LEU A 236 18.61 -12.47 1.35
N ILE A 237 19.84 -12.17 1.77
CA ILE A 237 20.37 -10.81 1.77
C ILE A 237 20.51 -10.25 0.34
N GLU A 238 21.11 -11.03 -0.57
CA GLU A 238 21.32 -10.59 -1.96
C GLU A 238 20.00 -10.30 -2.68
N PRO A 239 18.99 -11.20 -2.69
CA PRO A 239 17.69 -10.90 -3.30
C PRO A 239 17.03 -9.63 -2.74
N LEU A 240 17.03 -9.44 -1.41
CA LEU A 240 16.43 -8.24 -0.81
C LEU A 240 17.12 -6.95 -1.24
N GLY A 241 18.45 -6.97 -1.37
CA GLY A 241 19.23 -5.81 -1.81
C GLY A 241 18.89 -5.31 -3.21
N HIS A 242 18.23 -6.12 -4.03
CA HIS A 242 17.81 -5.75 -5.39
C HIS A 242 16.44 -5.09 -5.47
N VAL A 243 15.59 -5.24 -4.45
CA VAL A 243 14.21 -4.75 -4.46
C VAL A 243 14.11 -3.21 -4.56
N PRO A 244 14.90 -2.40 -3.81
CA PRO A 244 14.78 -0.94 -3.84
C PRO A 244 14.93 -0.32 -5.23
N THR A 245 15.78 -0.90 -6.08
CA THR A 245 16.02 -0.45 -7.46
C THR A 245 14.77 -0.53 -8.34
N TRP A 246 13.88 -1.49 -8.06
CA TRP A 246 12.76 -1.83 -8.95
C TRP A 246 11.39 -1.49 -8.39
N HIS A 247 11.21 -1.41 -7.07
CA HIS A 247 9.89 -1.30 -6.43
C HIS A 247 9.01 -0.17 -6.99
N ASP A 248 9.62 0.97 -7.32
CA ASP A 248 8.93 2.19 -7.77
C ASP A 248 9.08 2.48 -9.28
N VAL A 249 9.70 1.60 -10.08
CA VAL A 249 9.89 1.80 -11.53
C VAL A 249 8.55 1.99 -12.26
N GLY A 250 7.48 1.34 -11.80
CA GLY A 250 6.13 1.49 -12.34
C GLY A 250 5.53 2.88 -12.16
N LYS A 251 6.09 3.75 -11.31
CA LYS A 251 5.66 5.17 -11.18
C LYS A 251 6.01 6.01 -12.41
N VAL A 252 6.86 5.48 -13.27
CA VAL A 252 7.21 6.08 -14.58
C VAL A 252 6.07 5.93 -15.59
N HIS A 253 5.15 4.99 -15.33
CA HIS A 253 4.03 4.71 -16.21
C HIS A 253 3.17 5.95 -16.44
N SER A 254 2.67 6.12 -17.67
CA SER A 254 1.86 7.29 -18.06
C SER A 254 0.63 7.53 -17.18
N LYS A 255 0.16 6.51 -16.45
CA LYS A 255 -0.98 6.58 -15.53
C LYS A 255 -0.66 6.87 -14.07
N PHE A 256 0.61 7.04 -13.72
CA PHE A 256 1.00 7.51 -12.39
C PHE A 256 1.05 9.05 -12.26
N PRO A 257 1.74 9.83 -13.13
CA PRO A 257 1.74 11.29 -13.08
C PRO A 257 0.34 11.97 -13.08
N PRO A 258 -0.71 11.41 -13.71
CA PRO A 258 -2.09 11.91 -13.61
C PRO A 258 -2.64 12.02 -12.18
N LYS A 259 -2.02 11.37 -11.19
CA LYS A 259 -2.34 11.55 -9.76
C LYS A 259 -1.95 12.92 -9.20
N LEU A 260 -1.04 13.63 -9.88
CA LEU A 260 -0.63 14.99 -9.52
C LEU A 260 -1.54 16.04 -10.17
N LYS A 261 -1.74 17.16 -9.47
CA LYS A 261 -2.43 18.34 -10.01
C LYS A 261 -1.68 18.91 -11.22
N PRO A 262 -2.36 19.57 -12.17
CA PRO A 262 -1.72 20.19 -13.33
C PRO A 262 -0.53 21.10 -12.95
N GLU A 263 -0.70 21.96 -11.95
CA GLU A 263 0.33 22.91 -11.50
C GLU A 263 1.55 22.19 -10.91
N ALA A 264 1.32 21.07 -10.22
CA ALA A 264 2.38 20.25 -9.66
C ALA A 264 3.19 19.52 -10.75
N ARG A 265 2.53 19.10 -11.84
CA ARG A 265 3.22 18.50 -13.01
C ARG A 265 4.12 19.53 -13.69
N GLU A 266 3.66 20.78 -13.81
CA GLU A 266 4.48 21.89 -14.31
C GLU A 266 5.64 22.21 -13.37
N GLN A 267 5.40 22.25 -12.06
CA GLN A 267 6.44 22.45 -11.06
C GLN A 267 7.54 21.38 -11.17
N TRP A 268 7.17 20.10 -11.29
CA TRP A 268 8.12 19.02 -11.50
C TRP A 268 8.95 19.22 -12.77
N ALA A 269 8.31 19.56 -13.89
CA ALA A 269 9.00 19.83 -15.15
C ALA A 269 10.04 20.96 -15.03
N MET A 270 9.76 21.98 -14.20
CA MET A 270 10.69 23.09 -13.93
C MET A 270 11.88 22.71 -13.04
N LEU A 271 11.73 21.72 -12.15
CA LEU A 271 12.82 21.29 -11.26
C LEU A 271 13.98 20.62 -12.01
N GLN A 272 13.77 20.19 -13.26
CA GLN A 272 14.78 19.57 -14.12
C GLN A 272 15.56 18.42 -13.43
N LYS A 273 14.90 17.66 -12.55
CA LYS A 273 15.50 16.50 -11.86
C LYS A 273 15.90 15.36 -12.80
N GLY A 274 15.53 15.45 -14.09
CA GLY A 274 15.99 14.57 -15.15
C GLY A 274 15.34 13.18 -15.16
N ASP A 275 14.21 13.01 -14.45
CA ASP A 275 13.54 11.72 -14.29
C ASP A 275 12.04 11.91 -13.92
N HIS A 276 11.35 10.83 -13.57
CA HIS A 276 9.93 10.81 -13.16
C HIS A 276 9.76 11.03 -11.64
N PRO A 277 8.68 11.70 -11.20
CA PRO A 277 8.43 11.93 -9.78
C PRO A 277 7.96 10.64 -9.09
N ALA A 278 8.59 10.30 -7.96
CA ALA A 278 8.16 9.21 -7.10
C ALA A 278 7.41 9.70 -5.85
N LYS A 279 7.85 10.84 -5.29
CA LYS A 279 7.27 11.48 -4.12
C LYS A 279 7.10 12.98 -4.35
N ALA A 280 6.07 13.57 -3.76
CA ALA A 280 5.74 14.98 -3.92
C ALA A 280 5.09 15.56 -2.66
N PRO A 281 5.12 16.90 -2.45
CA PRO A 281 4.38 17.58 -1.40
C PRO A 281 2.89 17.18 -1.31
N PRO A 282 2.27 17.11 -0.12
CA PRO A 282 0.87 16.71 0.02
C PRO A 282 -0.13 17.50 -0.83
N ASP A 283 0.12 18.79 -1.02
CA ASP A 283 -0.71 19.70 -1.82
C ASP A 283 -0.57 19.49 -3.34
N ALA A 284 0.47 18.78 -3.79
CA ALA A 284 0.72 18.45 -5.19
C ALA A 284 -0.23 17.36 -5.74
N TRP A 285 -0.85 16.57 -4.86
CA TRP A 285 -1.68 15.42 -5.25
C TRP A 285 -3.14 15.81 -5.46
N LYS A 286 -3.78 15.23 -6.47
CA LYS A 286 -5.23 15.32 -6.69
C LYS A 286 -5.96 14.59 -5.56
N SER A 287 -7.19 15.03 -5.28
CA SER A 287 -8.07 14.35 -4.34
C SER A 287 -8.47 12.97 -4.88
N PHE A 288 -8.20 11.90 -4.12
CA PHE A 288 -8.66 10.55 -4.45
C PHE A 288 -10.19 10.41 -4.48
N PHE A 289 -10.90 11.20 -3.66
CA PHE A 289 -12.35 11.06 -3.46
C PHE A 289 -13.20 11.88 -4.43
N ARG A 290 -12.58 12.73 -5.25
CA ARG A 290 -13.28 13.64 -6.15
C ARG A 290 -12.72 13.44 -7.55
N ASP A 291 -13.63 13.16 -8.47
CA ASP A 291 -13.32 13.07 -9.89
C ASP A 291 -13.39 14.46 -10.56
N GLU A 292 -13.69 15.53 -9.79
CA GLU A 292 -13.80 16.90 -10.29
C GLU A 292 -12.52 17.35 -10.99
N GLU A 293 -11.36 17.07 -10.40
CA GLU A 293 -10.06 17.40 -11.01
C GLU A 293 -9.80 16.60 -12.29
N ASP A 294 -10.24 15.33 -12.35
CA ASP A 294 -10.12 14.52 -13.58
C ASP A 294 -11.12 14.92 -14.66
N ALA A 295 -12.32 15.37 -14.28
CA ALA A 295 -13.34 15.86 -15.20
C ALA A 295 -12.92 17.19 -15.87
N LEU A 296 -12.00 17.93 -15.25
CA LEU A 296 -11.41 19.15 -15.81
C LEU A 296 -10.23 18.87 -16.75
N GLU A 297 -9.68 17.65 -16.79
CA GLU A 297 -8.58 17.29 -17.67
C GLU A 297 -9.05 17.20 -19.12
N VAL A 298 -8.50 18.07 -19.98
CA VAL A 298 -8.81 18.08 -21.42
C VAL A 298 -8.06 16.95 -22.14
N ASP A 299 -6.85 16.65 -21.70
CA ASP A 299 -6.03 15.57 -22.25
C ASP A 299 -6.27 14.27 -21.47
N ARG A 300 -6.76 13.26 -22.19
CA ARG A 300 -7.05 11.93 -21.64
C ARG A 300 -5.83 11.20 -21.12
N ALA A 301 -4.63 11.58 -21.55
CA ALA A 301 -3.40 11.05 -20.98
C ALA A 301 -3.30 11.37 -19.47
N PHE A 302 -3.88 12.51 -19.04
CA PHE A 302 -3.85 13.00 -17.67
C PHE A 302 -5.11 12.76 -16.85
N VAL A 303 -6.06 12.01 -17.41
CA VAL A 303 -7.15 11.42 -16.64
C VAL A 303 -6.61 10.20 -15.89
N ARG A 304 -6.82 10.16 -14.57
CA ARG A 304 -6.44 9.01 -13.74
C ARG A 304 -7.11 7.75 -14.24
N ARG A 305 -6.33 6.68 -14.29
CA ARG A 305 -6.83 5.34 -14.55
C ARG A 305 -7.22 4.71 -13.21
N ARG A 306 -8.50 4.37 -13.02
CA ARG A 306 -8.97 3.76 -11.77
C ARG A 306 -8.25 2.42 -11.52
N GLY A 307 -8.04 2.11 -10.25
CA GLY A 307 -7.33 0.91 -9.82
C GLY A 307 -5.84 0.84 -10.18
N PHE A 308 -5.23 1.83 -10.85
CA PHE A 308 -3.83 1.76 -11.29
C PHE A 308 -2.85 1.56 -10.13
N ARG A 309 -2.11 0.44 -10.18
CA ARG A 309 -1.05 0.05 -9.25
C ARG A 309 0.32 0.13 -9.90
N HIS A 310 1.21 0.96 -9.35
CA HIS A 310 2.59 1.07 -9.85
C HIS A 310 3.40 -0.18 -9.52
N GLU A 311 3.05 -0.93 -8.49
CA GLU A 311 3.74 -2.14 -8.03
C GLU A 311 3.63 -3.27 -9.05
N LEU A 312 2.42 -3.45 -9.62
CA LEU A 312 2.23 -4.38 -10.73
C LEU A 312 3.04 -3.94 -11.94
N ALA A 313 3.01 -2.65 -12.29
CA ALA A 313 3.80 -2.12 -13.39
C ALA A 313 5.32 -2.33 -13.17
N SER A 314 5.82 -2.14 -11.94
CA SER A 314 7.21 -2.41 -11.54
C SER A 314 7.59 -3.89 -11.71
N ALA A 315 6.73 -4.80 -11.25
CA ALA A 315 6.98 -6.24 -11.37
C ALA A 315 7.00 -6.69 -12.84
N LEU A 316 6.04 -6.24 -13.64
CA LEU A 316 6.02 -6.53 -15.08
C LEU A 316 7.21 -5.91 -15.81
N ALA A 317 7.67 -4.73 -15.38
CA ALA A 317 8.88 -4.11 -15.91
C ALA A 317 10.14 -4.94 -15.64
N LEU A 318 10.28 -5.46 -14.42
CA LEU A 318 11.40 -6.34 -14.05
C LEU A 318 11.36 -7.64 -14.87
N LEU A 319 10.18 -8.26 -15.02
CA LEU A 319 10.00 -9.50 -15.77
C LEU A 319 10.29 -9.31 -17.27
N GLU A 320 9.81 -8.22 -17.86
CA GLU A 320 10.09 -7.89 -19.27
C GLU A 320 11.57 -7.53 -19.47
N THR A 321 12.19 -6.83 -18.52
CA THR A 321 13.64 -6.54 -18.57
C THR A 321 14.45 -7.83 -18.53
N LEU A 322 14.09 -8.79 -17.67
CA LEU A 322 14.71 -10.12 -17.64
C LEU A 322 14.58 -10.80 -19.00
N ARG A 323 13.38 -10.81 -19.59
CA ARG A 323 13.14 -11.40 -20.91
C ARG A 323 14.00 -10.74 -22.00
N MET A 324 14.15 -9.42 -21.93
CA MET A 324 14.95 -8.65 -22.88
C MET A 324 16.47 -8.87 -22.73
N ALA A 325 16.94 -9.17 -21.53
CA ALA A 325 18.36 -9.33 -21.23
C ALA A 325 18.84 -10.79 -21.28
N CYS A 326 18.02 -11.72 -20.80
CA CYS A 326 18.36 -13.11 -20.53
C CYS A 326 17.15 -14.01 -20.83
N PRO A 327 16.75 -14.18 -22.11
CA PRO A 327 15.55 -14.95 -22.47
C PRO A 327 15.61 -16.41 -22.01
N ASP A 328 16.81 -16.99 -21.86
CA ASP A 328 17.03 -18.37 -21.40
C ASP A 328 17.08 -18.51 -19.86
N HIS A 329 16.80 -17.44 -19.11
CA HIS A 329 16.82 -17.47 -17.65
C HIS A 329 15.80 -18.47 -17.11
N ALA A 330 16.16 -19.27 -16.11
CA ALA A 330 15.30 -20.35 -15.57
C ALA A 330 13.92 -19.87 -15.06
N ALA A 331 13.79 -18.58 -14.72
CA ALA A 331 12.53 -17.96 -14.36
C ALA A 331 11.58 -17.67 -15.55
N LEU A 332 12.05 -17.78 -16.79
CA LEU A 332 11.28 -17.52 -18.02
C LEU A 332 11.01 -18.79 -18.84
N VAL A 333 11.74 -19.87 -18.55
CA VAL A 333 11.65 -21.12 -19.29
C VAL A 333 10.33 -21.83 -18.95
N LEU A 334 9.61 -22.24 -19.99
CA LEU A 334 8.45 -23.13 -19.87
C LEU A 334 8.93 -24.53 -19.45
N ASP A 335 8.16 -25.19 -18.59
CA ASP A 335 8.34 -26.63 -18.40
C ASP A 335 8.17 -27.36 -19.74
N GLU A 336 8.93 -28.44 -19.92
CA GLU A 336 8.99 -29.18 -21.18
C GLU A 336 7.62 -29.76 -21.60
N GLU A 337 6.78 -30.20 -20.67
CA GLU A 337 5.42 -30.66 -20.99
C GLU A 337 4.56 -29.52 -21.53
N LEU A 338 4.68 -28.35 -20.91
CA LEU A 338 3.93 -27.15 -21.27
C LEU A 338 4.44 -26.54 -22.58
N ARG A 339 5.75 -26.56 -22.82
CA ARG A 339 6.36 -26.15 -24.09
C ARG A 339 5.82 -27.00 -25.24
N ARG A 340 5.70 -28.32 -25.07
CA ARG A 340 5.08 -29.20 -26.09
C ARG A 340 3.60 -28.92 -26.30
N ALA A 341 2.86 -28.60 -25.23
CA ALA A 341 1.43 -28.33 -25.30
C ALA A 341 1.12 -26.99 -25.98
N LEU A 342 1.92 -25.95 -25.70
CA LEU A 342 1.74 -24.61 -26.23
C LEU A 342 2.33 -24.42 -27.64
N ASP A 343 3.27 -25.29 -28.02
CA ASP A 343 4.04 -25.21 -29.28
C ASP A 343 4.47 -23.76 -29.60
N PRO A 344 5.17 -23.08 -28.67
CA PRO A 344 5.47 -21.68 -28.81
C PRO A 344 6.41 -21.47 -30.00
N ILE A 345 6.12 -20.44 -30.79
CA ILE A 345 7.00 -20.04 -31.89
C ILE A 345 8.27 -19.44 -31.27
N ASP A 346 9.39 -20.14 -31.40
CA ASP A 346 10.71 -19.64 -31.04
C ASP A 346 11.11 -18.52 -32.03
N VAL A 347 10.85 -17.27 -31.65
CA VAL A 347 11.28 -16.10 -32.42
C VAL A 347 12.68 -15.70 -31.95
N PRO A 348 13.69 -15.62 -32.84
CA PRO A 348 15.03 -15.18 -32.48
C PRO A 348 14.98 -13.84 -31.73
N PHE A 349 15.49 -13.85 -30.50
CA PHE A 349 15.40 -12.72 -29.61
C PHE A 349 16.77 -12.06 -29.44
N ALA A 350 16.89 -10.79 -29.86
CA ALA A 350 18.13 -10.03 -29.72
C ALA A 350 18.29 -9.57 -28.27
N ILE A 351 19.41 -9.92 -27.64
CA ILE A 351 19.72 -9.48 -26.28
C ILE A 351 19.84 -7.96 -26.23
N ASN A 352 19.05 -7.33 -25.37
CA ASN A 352 19.15 -5.91 -25.09
C ASN A 352 20.23 -5.65 -24.02
N HIS A 353 21.29 -4.95 -24.40
CA HIS A 353 22.41 -4.64 -23.50
C HIS A 353 22.04 -3.61 -22.41
N GLU A 354 21.13 -2.67 -22.68
CA GLU A 354 20.64 -1.72 -21.68
C GLU A 354 19.83 -2.46 -20.61
N ALA A 355 18.95 -3.37 -21.02
CA ALA A 355 18.20 -4.26 -20.11
C ALA A 355 19.16 -5.09 -19.24
N ARG A 356 20.21 -5.66 -19.85
CA ARG A 356 21.22 -6.45 -19.12
C ARG A 356 22.01 -5.60 -18.13
N SER A 357 22.35 -4.37 -18.48
CA SER A 357 22.99 -3.41 -17.56
C SER A 357 22.07 -3.05 -16.39
N ALA A 358 20.78 -2.82 -16.67
CA ALA A 358 19.78 -2.48 -15.66
C ALA A 358 19.49 -3.61 -14.67
N LEU A 359 19.59 -4.88 -15.09
CA LEU A 359 19.47 -6.03 -14.17
C LEU A 359 20.72 -6.23 -13.32
N GLY A 360 21.90 -6.10 -13.93
CA GLY A 360 23.17 -6.37 -13.26
C GLY A 360 23.18 -7.77 -12.61
N PRO A 361 23.45 -7.89 -11.29
CA PRO A 361 23.48 -9.18 -10.59
C PRO A 361 22.13 -9.92 -10.55
N ILE A 362 20.99 -9.24 -10.73
CA ILE A 362 19.67 -9.89 -10.76
C ILE A 362 19.61 -10.95 -11.87
N ALA A 363 20.33 -10.73 -12.98
CA ALA A 363 20.37 -11.63 -14.12
C ALA A 363 21.03 -12.99 -13.82
N THR A 364 21.73 -13.14 -12.70
CA THR A 364 22.41 -14.38 -12.29
C THR A 364 21.70 -15.11 -11.16
N LEU A 365 20.60 -14.56 -10.63
CA LEU A 365 19.82 -15.23 -9.60
C LEU A 365 19.23 -16.54 -10.13
N ASP A 366 19.06 -17.53 -9.25
CA ASP A 366 18.24 -18.69 -9.61
C ASP A 366 16.76 -18.31 -9.77
N ARG A 367 15.96 -19.24 -10.29
CA ARG A 367 14.52 -19.03 -10.50
C ARG A 367 13.80 -18.59 -9.21
N LEU A 368 14.07 -19.24 -8.08
CA LEU A 368 13.36 -19.01 -6.83
C LEU A 368 13.67 -17.62 -6.27
N ARG A 369 14.94 -17.23 -6.28
CA ARG A 369 15.42 -15.91 -5.81
C ARG A 369 14.95 -14.79 -6.72
N PHE A 370 14.98 -14.98 -8.04
CA PHE A 370 14.40 -14.00 -8.96
C PHE A 370 12.91 -13.82 -8.71
N ASN A 371 12.15 -14.91 -8.56
CA ASN A 371 10.73 -14.86 -8.26
C ASN A 371 10.46 -14.17 -6.92
N LEU A 372 11.33 -14.34 -5.91
CA LEU A 372 11.23 -13.64 -4.64
C LEU A 372 11.41 -12.12 -4.81
N VAL A 373 12.42 -11.66 -5.56
CA VAL A 373 12.58 -10.22 -5.86
C VAL A 373 11.36 -9.68 -6.59
N LEU A 374 10.90 -10.38 -7.63
CA LEU A 374 9.73 -10.04 -8.41
C LEU A 374 8.47 -9.92 -7.54
N TYR A 375 8.28 -10.86 -6.61
CA TYR A 375 7.17 -10.86 -5.68
C TYR A 375 7.22 -9.66 -4.73
N ILE A 376 8.36 -9.43 -4.05
CA ILE A 376 8.49 -8.33 -3.09
C ILE A 376 8.32 -6.97 -3.78
N VAL A 377 8.80 -6.82 -5.02
CA VAL A 377 8.54 -5.64 -5.85
C VAL A 377 7.04 -5.42 -6.06
N ALA A 378 6.26 -6.46 -6.34
CA ALA A 378 4.81 -6.34 -6.54
C ALA A 378 4.03 -6.09 -5.24
N CYS A 379 4.46 -6.68 -4.13
CA CYS A 379 3.70 -6.67 -2.88
C CYS A 379 4.23 -5.69 -1.84
N HIS A 380 5.15 -4.78 -2.16
CA HIS A 380 5.69 -3.84 -1.17
C HIS A 380 4.59 -2.99 -0.49
N HIS A 381 3.49 -2.69 -1.20
CA HIS A 381 2.30 -2.09 -0.57
C HIS A 381 1.27 -3.10 0.01
N GLY A 382 1.43 -4.39 -0.28
CA GLY A 382 0.60 -5.50 0.21
C GLY A 382 -0.63 -5.82 -0.66
N LYS A 383 -0.74 -5.20 -1.84
CA LYS A 383 -1.95 -5.25 -2.69
C LYS A 383 -1.86 -6.25 -3.85
N VAL A 384 -0.66 -6.54 -4.35
CA VAL A 384 -0.43 -7.52 -5.43
C VAL A 384 0.37 -8.70 -4.86
N ARG A 385 -0.33 -9.61 -4.17
CA ARG A 385 0.25 -10.83 -3.58
C ARG A 385 0.08 -12.05 -4.48
N LEU A 386 -0.83 -12.97 -4.14
CA LEU A 386 -0.90 -14.30 -4.77
C LEU A 386 -1.68 -14.31 -6.08
N GLY A 387 -2.83 -13.63 -6.12
CA GLY A 387 -3.66 -13.56 -7.32
C GLY A 387 -3.40 -12.29 -8.12
N LEU A 388 -3.35 -12.46 -9.44
CA LEU A 388 -3.36 -11.37 -10.40
C LEU A 388 -4.67 -11.40 -11.16
N ARG A 389 -5.67 -10.65 -10.65
CA ARG A 389 -7.04 -10.63 -11.19
C ARG A 389 -7.51 -9.21 -11.47
N SER A 390 -8.31 -9.09 -12.52
CA SER A 390 -9.05 -7.86 -12.82
C SER A 390 -10.06 -7.54 -11.71
N THR A 391 -10.24 -6.26 -11.46
CA THR A 391 -11.18 -5.67 -10.49
C THR A 391 -12.36 -5.03 -11.22
N GLU A 392 -13.40 -4.61 -10.50
CA GLU A 392 -14.53 -3.89 -11.10
C GLU A 392 -14.08 -2.61 -11.84
N ASP A 393 -13.13 -1.88 -11.27
CA ASP A 393 -12.52 -0.69 -11.88
C ASP A 393 -11.86 -1.00 -13.23
N ASP A 394 -11.33 -2.21 -13.42
CA ASP A 394 -10.70 -2.60 -14.69
C ASP A 394 -11.72 -2.73 -15.83
N TYR A 395 -12.98 -2.98 -15.51
CA TYR A 395 -14.09 -3.14 -16.45
C TYR A 395 -14.95 -1.88 -16.62
N ASP A 396 -14.57 -0.75 -16.02
CA ASP A 396 -15.35 0.50 -16.10
C ASP A 396 -15.59 0.91 -17.57
N PRO A 397 -16.84 0.86 -18.06
CA PRO A 397 -17.17 1.23 -19.44
C PRO A 397 -16.99 2.74 -19.71
N GLY A 398 -16.92 3.54 -18.65
CA GLY A 398 -16.58 4.96 -18.70
C GLY A 398 -15.09 5.20 -18.98
N GLN A 399 -14.24 4.21 -18.72
CA GLN A 399 -12.79 4.35 -18.89
C GLN A 399 -12.39 4.19 -20.36
N ARG A 400 -12.05 5.32 -20.99
CA ARG A 400 -11.74 5.40 -22.44
C ARG A 400 -10.25 5.60 -22.72
N ASP A 401 -9.42 4.77 -22.12
CA ASP A 401 -7.99 4.76 -22.42
C ASP A 401 -7.75 4.33 -23.87
N PRO A 402 -6.76 4.95 -24.56
CA PRO A 402 -6.39 4.51 -25.88
C PRO A 402 -5.92 3.06 -25.84
N VAL A 403 -6.34 2.30 -26.85
CA VAL A 403 -5.91 0.92 -27.07
C VAL A 403 -4.68 0.99 -27.95
N PRO A 404 -3.51 0.51 -27.48
CA PRO A 404 -2.33 0.49 -28.32
C PRO A 404 -2.56 -0.33 -29.58
N GLU A 405 -2.09 0.16 -30.73
CA GLU A 405 -2.31 -0.47 -32.04
C GLU A 405 -1.82 -1.93 -32.06
N ARG A 406 -0.71 -2.20 -31.35
CA ARG A 406 -0.10 -3.52 -31.14
C ARG A 406 -0.98 -4.58 -30.47
N VAL A 407 -2.07 -4.19 -29.81
CA VAL A 407 -3.01 -5.13 -29.15
C VAL A 407 -4.44 -4.99 -29.68
N ARG A 408 -4.66 -4.19 -30.72
CA ARG A 408 -6.00 -3.81 -31.21
C ARG A 408 -6.82 -4.99 -31.75
N GLU A 409 -6.15 -6.06 -32.16
CA GLU A 409 -6.78 -7.29 -32.70
C GLU A 409 -7.12 -8.32 -31.61
N LYS A 410 -6.71 -8.09 -30.35
CA LYS A 410 -6.98 -8.98 -29.21
C LYS A 410 -7.95 -8.33 -28.22
N PRO A 411 -8.70 -9.12 -27.43
CA PRO A 411 -9.43 -8.60 -26.28
C PRO A 411 -8.43 -7.92 -25.33
N ILE A 412 -8.73 -6.68 -24.95
CA ILE A 412 -7.86 -5.91 -24.06
C ILE A 412 -8.00 -6.48 -22.65
N ARG A 413 -6.89 -6.96 -22.09
CA ARG A 413 -6.82 -7.32 -20.68
C ARG A 413 -6.37 -6.12 -19.87
N ARG A 414 -6.98 -5.93 -18.71
CA ARG A 414 -6.60 -4.95 -17.71
C ARG A 414 -6.68 -5.58 -16.34
N CYS A 415 -5.70 -5.31 -15.49
CA CYS A 415 -5.65 -5.81 -14.12
C CYS A 415 -5.00 -4.78 -13.23
N GLN A 416 -5.69 -4.39 -12.15
CA GLN A 416 -5.20 -3.40 -11.20
C GLN A 416 -4.75 -2.12 -11.93
N GLY A 417 -5.56 -1.68 -12.90
CA GLY A 417 -5.33 -0.57 -13.80
C GLY A 417 -4.13 -0.70 -14.76
N VAL A 418 -3.31 -1.74 -14.71
CA VAL A 418 -2.32 -1.97 -15.78
C VAL A 418 -3.03 -2.62 -16.96
N GLN A 419 -2.78 -2.13 -18.19
CA GLN A 419 -3.38 -2.64 -19.41
C GLN A 419 -2.34 -3.35 -20.28
N ASP A 420 -2.78 -4.40 -20.96
CA ASP A 420 -1.94 -5.09 -21.93
C ASP A 420 -1.40 -4.15 -23.01
N GLY A 421 -0.10 -4.25 -23.22
CA GLY A 421 0.58 -3.41 -24.18
C GLY A 421 0.72 -1.96 -23.72
N ASP A 422 0.55 -1.59 -22.47
CA ASP A 422 0.93 -0.23 -22.02
C ASP A 422 2.43 0.04 -22.25
N ASP A 423 2.78 1.28 -22.61
CA ASP A 423 4.17 1.72 -22.67
C ASP A 423 4.65 2.14 -21.28
N LEU A 424 5.84 1.67 -20.91
CA LEU A 424 6.58 2.16 -19.74
C LEU A 424 7.87 2.83 -20.23
N PRO A 425 7.99 4.17 -20.10
CA PRO A 425 9.22 4.87 -20.43
C PRO A 425 10.42 4.34 -19.65
N GLY A 426 11.62 4.49 -20.22
CA GLY A 426 12.86 4.27 -19.48
C GLY A 426 13.04 5.33 -18.39
N CYS A 427 13.61 4.95 -17.26
CA CYS A 427 13.87 5.85 -16.14
C CYS A 427 15.25 5.61 -15.55
N ARG A 428 15.74 6.58 -14.77
CA ARG A 428 16.99 6.43 -14.05
C ARG A 428 16.72 5.61 -12.78
N VAL A 429 17.53 4.59 -12.56
CA VAL A 429 17.49 3.76 -11.34
C VAL A 429 18.89 3.61 -10.75
N PRO A 430 19.02 3.30 -9.46
CA PRO A 430 20.33 3.11 -8.84
C PRO A 430 21.09 2.00 -9.57
N SER A 431 22.41 2.11 -9.62
CA SER A 431 23.25 1.03 -10.15
C SER A 431 22.98 -0.27 -9.35
N PRO A 432 22.61 -1.39 -10.00
CA PRO A 432 22.34 -2.65 -9.30
C PRO A 432 23.53 -3.19 -8.49
N SER A 433 24.75 -2.77 -8.84
CA SER A 433 25.99 -3.15 -8.13
C SER A 433 26.35 -2.19 -6.98
N ALA A 434 25.71 -1.02 -6.91
CA ALA A 434 25.93 0.00 -5.90
C ALA A 434 24.63 0.79 -5.63
N PRO A 435 23.57 0.13 -5.08
CA PRO A 435 22.23 0.71 -5.00
C PRO A 435 22.11 1.93 -4.07
N THR A 436 23.10 2.17 -3.21
CA THR A 436 23.15 3.32 -2.28
C THR A 436 24.03 4.47 -2.74
N ASP A 437 24.77 4.30 -3.85
CA ASP A 437 25.67 5.32 -4.41
C ASP A 437 24.92 6.25 -5.36
N SER A 438 24.68 7.49 -4.92
CA SER A 438 23.97 8.50 -5.69
C SER A 438 24.69 8.96 -6.95
N ALA A 439 26.00 8.69 -7.09
CA ALA A 439 26.75 9.01 -8.29
C ALA A 439 26.61 7.95 -9.38
N GLN A 440 26.17 6.73 -9.04
CA GLN A 440 26.05 5.62 -9.97
C GLN A 440 24.59 5.32 -10.27
N ALA A 441 24.23 5.48 -11.54
CA ALA A 441 22.89 5.19 -12.02
C ALA A 441 22.93 4.46 -13.35
N VAL A 442 21.91 3.66 -13.59
CA VAL A 442 21.63 3.03 -14.89
C VAL A 442 20.27 3.52 -15.37
N VAL A 443 20.03 3.40 -16.68
CA VAL A 443 18.75 3.74 -17.28
C VAL A 443 18.06 2.45 -17.68
N THR A 444 16.82 2.25 -17.23
CA THR A 444 16.00 1.15 -17.72
C THR A 444 15.62 1.41 -19.19
N PRO A 445 15.57 0.38 -20.04
CA PRO A 445 15.06 0.57 -21.40
C PRO A 445 13.57 0.94 -21.37
N ALA A 446 13.06 1.55 -22.44
CA ALA A 446 11.62 1.67 -22.62
C ALA A 446 11.01 0.27 -22.86
N LEU A 447 9.89 -0.02 -22.21
CA LEU A 447 9.26 -1.34 -22.19
C LEU A 447 7.81 -1.28 -22.69
N VAL A 448 7.34 -2.42 -23.16
CA VAL A 448 5.91 -2.66 -23.39
C VAL A 448 5.44 -3.72 -22.41
N LEU A 449 4.58 -3.34 -21.49
CA LEU A 449 4.08 -4.22 -20.43
C LEU A 449 3.11 -5.25 -21.01
N SER A 450 3.12 -6.45 -20.44
CA SER A 450 2.22 -7.54 -20.84
C SER A 450 1.72 -8.28 -19.62
N LEU A 451 0.41 -8.50 -19.58
CA LEU A 451 -0.33 -9.21 -18.55
C LEU A 451 -0.35 -10.73 -18.78
N ASP A 452 0.49 -11.26 -19.68
CA ASP A 452 0.63 -12.71 -19.88
C ASP A 452 0.86 -13.51 -18.58
N PRO A 453 1.50 -13.00 -17.50
CA PRO A 453 1.60 -13.74 -16.24
C PRO A 453 0.25 -14.04 -15.58
N MET A 454 -0.85 -13.39 -15.97
CA MET A 454 -2.20 -13.71 -15.49
C MET A 454 -2.72 -15.05 -16.01
N GLU A 455 -2.21 -15.50 -17.16
CA GLU A 455 -2.63 -16.76 -17.77
C GLU A 455 -2.08 -17.95 -16.97
N LEU A 456 -2.70 -19.12 -17.14
CA LEU A 456 -2.21 -20.38 -16.56
C LEU A 456 -0.77 -20.71 -16.96
N SER A 457 -0.33 -20.17 -18.09
CA SER A 457 1.02 -20.29 -18.62
C SER A 457 1.28 -19.17 -19.61
N SER A 458 2.53 -18.75 -19.74
CA SER A 458 2.93 -17.72 -20.67
C SER A 458 4.01 -18.23 -21.62
N ALA A 459 3.76 -18.22 -22.93
CA ALA A 459 4.83 -18.42 -23.92
C ALA A 459 5.91 -17.34 -23.83
N ARG A 460 5.55 -16.15 -23.33
CA ARG A 460 6.44 -15.00 -23.19
C ARG A 460 7.31 -15.05 -21.94
N TYR A 461 6.76 -15.54 -20.83
CA TYR A 461 7.37 -15.47 -19.51
C TYR A 461 7.48 -16.82 -18.80
N GLY A 462 7.06 -17.92 -19.39
CA GLY A 462 7.09 -19.23 -18.74
C GLY A 462 5.95 -19.40 -17.72
N ALA A 463 6.32 -19.60 -16.45
CA ALA A 463 5.38 -19.84 -15.35
C ALA A 463 4.41 -18.66 -15.12
N SER A 464 3.16 -19.00 -14.78
CA SER A 464 2.13 -18.03 -14.38
C SER A 464 2.51 -17.30 -13.09
N TRP A 465 1.85 -16.17 -12.83
CA TRP A 465 1.97 -15.46 -11.55
C TRP A 465 1.57 -16.36 -10.38
N ALA A 466 0.49 -17.12 -10.54
CA ALA A 466 -0.01 -18.04 -9.52
C ALA A 466 1.01 -19.14 -9.18
N ASP A 467 1.69 -19.71 -10.19
CA ASP A 467 2.69 -20.76 -9.94
C ASP A 467 3.96 -20.21 -9.29
N ARG A 468 4.42 -19.02 -9.70
CA ARG A 468 5.56 -18.35 -9.07
C ARG A 468 5.29 -18.07 -7.61
N THR A 469 4.15 -17.47 -7.29
CA THR A 469 3.82 -17.07 -5.93
C THR A 469 3.45 -18.25 -5.04
N ARG A 470 2.83 -19.30 -5.60
CA ARG A 470 2.61 -20.56 -4.89
C ARG A 470 3.92 -21.25 -4.54
N GLU A 471 4.88 -21.33 -5.48
CA GLU A 471 6.21 -21.89 -5.22
C GLU A 471 6.92 -21.16 -4.07
N LEU A 472 6.87 -19.83 -4.05
CA LEU A 472 7.40 -19.04 -2.95
C LEU A 472 6.68 -19.37 -1.63
N LEU A 473 5.35 -19.34 -1.63
CA LEU A 473 4.54 -19.57 -0.43
C LEU A 473 4.74 -20.97 0.15
N GLU A 474 4.86 -21.99 -0.70
CA GLU A 474 5.16 -23.36 -0.28
C GLU A 474 6.59 -23.52 0.25
N THR A 475 7.54 -22.78 -0.30
CA THR A 475 8.96 -22.86 0.08
C THR A 475 9.25 -22.09 1.38
N PHE A 476 8.76 -20.86 1.50
CA PHE A 476 9.07 -19.97 2.60
C PHE A 476 7.98 -19.93 3.69
N GLY A 477 6.74 -20.25 3.33
CA GLY A 477 5.59 -20.08 4.21
C GLY A 477 5.15 -18.61 4.37
N PRO A 478 3.91 -18.37 4.84
CA PRO A 478 3.32 -17.03 4.89
C PRO A 478 4.05 -16.08 5.86
N PHE A 479 4.64 -16.60 6.93
CA PHE A 479 5.34 -15.76 7.92
C PHE A 479 6.67 -15.24 7.40
N CYS A 480 7.48 -16.08 6.75
CA CYS A 480 8.76 -15.65 6.21
C CYS A 480 8.53 -14.63 5.10
N ILE A 481 7.65 -14.91 4.14
CA ILE A 481 7.36 -13.96 3.06
C ILE A 481 6.80 -12.65 3.62
N GLY A 482 5.81 -12.72 4.51
CA GLY A 482 5.26 -11.51 5.15
C GLY A 482 6.30 -10.73 5.96
N TYR A 483 7.28 -11.40 6.57
CA TYR A 483 8.41 -10.74 7.22
C TYR A 483 9.31 -10.02 6.21
N LEU A 484 9.65 -10.65 5.08
CA LEU A 484 10.44 -10.02 4.03
C LEU A 484 9.74 -8.80 3.40
N GLU A 485 8.42 -8.89 3.18
CA GLU A 485 7.57 -7.76 2.80
C GLU A 485 7.70 -6.60 3.80
N ALA A 486 7.58 -6.91 5.09
CA ALA A 486 7.62 -5.92 6.15
C ALA A 486 8.97 -5.20 6.24
N LEU A 487 10.10 -5.88 5.97
CA LEU A 487 11.43 -5.26 5.95
C LEU A 487 11.52 -4.19 4.85
N VAL A 488 11.08 -4.52 3.62
CA VAL A 488 11.11 -3.58 2.50
C VAL A 488 10.11 -2.44 2.70
N ARG A 489 8.89 -2.74 3.18
CA ARG A 489 7.90 -1.70 3.49
C ARG A 489 8.39 -0.77 4.59
N ALA A 490 9.07 -1.30 5.63
CA ALA A 490 9.68 -0.47 6.66
C ALA A 490 10.78 0.43 6.11
N ALA A 491 11.61 -0.07 5.18
CA ALA A 491 12.62 0.75 4.50
C ALA A 491 11.99 1.89 3.69
N ASP A 492 10.93 1.60 2.92
CA ASP A 492 10.20 2.61 2.12
C ASP A 492 9.56 3.70 2.99
N GLN A 493 8.92 3.30 4.09
CA GLN A 493 8.32 4.25 5.04
C GLN A 493 9.37 5.10 5.76
N ARG A 494 10.50 4.52 6.16
CA ARG A 494 11.61 5.27 6.78
C ARG A 494 12.21 6.28 5.81
N ALA A 495 12.42 5.89 4.55
CA ALA A 495 12.92 6.77 3.50
C ALA A 495 11.98 7.95 3.26
N SER A 496 10.67 7.68 3.20
CA SER A 496 9.63 8.69 3.04
C SER A 496 9.57 9.65 4.25
N ALA A 497 9.69 9.13 5.47
CA ALA A 497 9.72 9.94 6.70
C ALA A 497 10.98 10.81 6.82
N ALA A 498 12.14 10.30 6.39
CA ALA A 498 13.40 11.04 6.40
C ALA A 498 13.37 12.25 5.45
N ALA A 499 12.66 12.15 4.32
CA ALA A 499 12.44 13.26 3.39
C ALA A 499 11.69 14.45 4.02
N GLY A 500 10.95 14.23 5.12
CA GLY A 500 10.28 15.26 5.90
C GLY A 500 11.18 16.03 6.87
N ARG A 501 12.40 15.52 7.15
CA ARG A 501 13.35 16.17 8.06
C ARG A 501 14.29 17.05 7.24
N VAL A 502 13.95 18.32 7.08
CA VAL A 502 14.90 19.33 6.60
C VAL A 502 16.10 19.33 7.57
N PRO A 503 17.34 19.04 7.15
CA PRO A 503 18.49 19.24 8.02
C PRO A 503 18.52 20.73 8.33
N ALA A 504 18.46 21.09 9.62
CA ALA A 504 18.62 22.46 10.05
C ALA A 504 19.93 23.00 9.43
N SER A 505 19.82 24.04 8.61
CA SER A 505 21.00 24.73 8.08
C SER A 505 21.94 25.03 9.25
N PRO A 506 23.25 24.74 9.13
CA PRO A 506 24.18 25.10 10.18
C PRO A 506 24.11 26.62 10.35
N THR A 507 23.61 27.07 11.49
CA THR A 507 23.60 28.49 11.84
C THR A 507 25.04 28.96 11.83
N ASP A 508 25.36 29.84 10.88
CA ASP A 508 26.63 30.53 10.79
C ASP A 508 26.78 31.39 12.06
N HIS A 509 27.41 30.81 13.08
CA HIS A 509 27.87 31.55 14.24
C HIS A 509 29.05 32.43 13.81
N ARG A 510 28.74 33.58 13.21
CA ARG A 510 29.64 34.72 13.15
C ARG A 510 29.00 35.87 13.90
N ASN A 511 29.27 35.91 15.20
CA ASN A 511 29.32 37.16 15.95
C ASN A 511 30.59 37.91 15.57
N PRO A 512 30.56 39.25 15.68
CA PRO A 512 31.46 39.92 16.61
C PRO A 512 30.76 40.27 17.92
#